data_AF-A0A6B3P3Q2-F1
#
_entry.id   AF-A0A6B3P3Q2-F1
#
_cell.length_a   1.000
_cell.length_b   1.000
_cell.length_c   1.000
_cell.angle_alpha   90.00
_cell.angle_beta   90.00
_cell.angle_gamma   90.00
#
_symmetry.space_group_name_H-M   'P 1'
#
loop_
_entity.id
_entity.type
_entity.pdbx_description
1 polymer ?
#
loop_
_entity_poly.entity_id
_entity_poly.type
_entity_poly.pdbx_seq_one_letter_code
_entity_poly.pdbx_strand_id
1 'polypeptide(L)'
;MPNTPDTYGRSIQLGASRRRLEDARVLHSQKRWNGAIYMGGYAVECALKSLICYQEPTNNFKDTKVFKQGLKGSDLHSLIKLLDALPNIQRVIESPQINNPYRQAWITVTSLWKNDELRYSNRMGDETEANKFINAVEILHRYLLSKQGESQ
;
A
#
# COMPACT_ATOMS: atom_id res chain seq x y z
N MET A 1 5.87 27.81 -15.73
CA MET A 1 6.33 26.96 -14.60
C MET A 1 5.80 25.56 -14.85
N PRO A 2 6.58 24.47 -14.67
CA PRO A 2 6.00 23.16 -14.84
C PRO A 2 5.04 22.93 -13.67
N ASN A 3 3.77 22.74 -14.02
CA ASN A 3 2.70 22.35 -13.12
C ASN A 3 2.93 20.88 -12.73
N THR A 4 3.98 20.62 -11.94
CA THR A 4 4.27 19.26 -11.48
C THR A 4 3.10 18.83 -10.60
N PRO A 5 2.35 17.78 -10.99
CA PRO A 5 1.21 17.34 -10.19
C PRO A 5 1.70 17.04 -8.79
N ASP A 6 1.04 17.60 -7.78
CA ASP A 6 1.37 17.29 -6.40
C ASP A 6 1.03 15.82 -6.12
N THR A 7 2.04 14.98 -6.15
CA THR A 7 1.92 13.53 -5.94
C THR A 7 1.63 13.17 -4.49
N TYR A 8 1.61 14.14 -3.57
CA TYR A 8 1.43 13.91 -2.14
C TYR A 8 0.02 14.25 -1.63
N GLY A 9 -0.83 14.85 -2.46
CA GLY A 9 -2.22 15.15 -2.10
C GLY A 9 -2.98 13.90 -1.67
N ARG A 10 -3.79 14.00 -0.61
CA ARG A 10 -4.60 12.89 -0.06
C ARG A 10 -5.48 12.26 -1.14
N SER A 11 -6.25 13.07 -1.87
CA SER A 11 -7.13 12.59 -2.95
C SER A 11 -6.36 11.94 -4.10
N ILE A 12 -5.15 12.44 -4.39
CA ILE A 12 -4.24 11.88 -5.40
C ILE A 12 -3.75 10.50 -4.94
N GLN A 13 -3.31 10.36 -3.70
CA GLN A 13 -2.89 9.08 -3.10
C GLN A 13 -4.07 8.09 -3.06
N LEU A 14 -5.26 8.52 -2.64
CA LEU A 14 -6.45 7.68 -2.65
C LEU A 14 -6.79 7.18 -4.06
N GLY A 15 -6.85 8.08 -5.04
CA GLY A 15 -7.13 7.73 -6.43
C GLY A 15 -6.04 6.82 -7.03
N ALA A 16 -4.78 7.07 -6.69
CA ALA A 16 -3.67 6.22 -7.10
C ALA A 16 -3.81 4.81 -6.49
N SER A 17 -4.20 4.68 -5.22
CA SER A 17 -4.36 3.37 -4.59
C SER A 17 -5.33 2.46 -5.36
N ARG A 18 -6.47 3.02 -5.82
CA ARG A 18 -7.49 2.30 -6.59
C ARG A 18 -6.96 1.87 -7.95
N ARG A 19 -6.40 2.81 -8.71
CA ARG A 19 -5.83 2.53 -10.03
C ARG A 19 -4.69 1.52 -9.98
N ARG A 20 -3.86 1.57 -8.93
CA ARG A 20 -2.76 0.60 -8.75
C ARG A 20 -3.25 -0.81 -8.47
N LEU A 21 -4.36 -0.96 -7.76
CA LEU A 21 -5.00 -2.26 -7.58
C LEU A 21 -5.63 -2.76 -8.89
N GLU A 22 -6.28 -1.88 -9.66
CA GLU A 22 -6.79 -2.22 -10.99
C GLU A 22 -5.65 -2.67 -11.93
N ASP A 23 -4.56 -1.90 -12.01
CA ASP A 23 -3.36 -2.25 -12.78
C ASP A 23 -2.79 -3.61 -12.34
N ALA A 24 -2.71 -3.85 -11.03
CA ALA A 24 -2.21 -5.11 -10.48
C ALA A 24 -3.07 -6.32 -10.90
N ARG A 25 -4.41 -6.17 -10.89
CA ARG A 25 -5.35 -7.20 -11.35
C ARG A 25 -5.22 -7.47 -12.84
N VAL A 26 -5.06 -6.42 -13.66
CA VAL A 26 -4.84 -6.58 -15.11
C VAL A 26 -3.53 -7.33 -15.37
N LEU A 27 -2.43 -6.91 -14.74
CA LEU A 27 -1.13 -7.58 -14.88
C LEU A 27 -1.19 -9.04 -14.44
N HIS A 28 -1.89 -9.32 -13.34
CA HIS A 28 -2.14 -10.67 -12.87
C HIS A 28 -2.89 -11.49 -13.93
N SER A 29 -4.00 -11.00 -14.47
CA SER A 29 -4.74 -11.69 -15.54
C SER A 29 -3.91 -12.00 -16.79
N GLN A 30 -2.89 -11.19 -17.05
CA GLN A 30 -1.96 -11.33 -18.17
C GLN A 30 -0.69 -12.12 -17.82
N LYS A 31 -0.68 -12.83 -16.68
CA LYS A 31 0.46 -13.63 -16.20
C LYS A 31 1.74 -12.84 -15.96
N ARG A 32 1.62 -11.53 -15.74
CA ARG A 32 2.72 -10.62 -15.40
C ARG A 32 2.91 -10.56 -13.89
N TRP A 33 3.24 -11.71 -13.29
CA TRP A 33 3.25 -11.93 -11.83
C TRP A 33 4.05 -10.92 -11.02
N ASN A 34 5.32 -10.69 -11.37
CA ASN A 34 6.15 -9.68 -10.68
C ASN A 34 5.54 -8.28 -10.81
N GLY A 35 5.02 -7.94 -11.99
CA GLY A 35 4.36 -6.66 -12.23
C GLY A 35 3.09 -6.49 -11.38
N ALA A 36 2.31 -7.57 -11.23
CA ALA A 36 1.12 -7.58 -10.39
C ALA A 36 1.46 -7.36 -8.92
N ILE A 37 2.46 -8.08 -8.39
CA ILE A 37 2.96 -7.90 -7.01
C ILE A 37 3.47 -6.47 -6.84
N TYR A 38 4.23 -6.00 -7.82
CA TYR A 38 4.83 -4.68 -7.82
C TYR A 38 3.78 -3.56 -7.69
N MET A 39 2.76 -3.59 -8.54
CA MET A 39 1.69 -2.60 -8.55
C MET A 39 0.76 -2.74 -7.35
N GLY A 40 0.49 -3.97 -6.90
CA GLY A 40 -0.37 -4.22 -5.74
C GLY A 40 0.22 -3.65 -4.44
N GLY A 41 1.54 -3.72 -4.24
CA GLY A 41 2.16 -3.10 -3.07
C GLY A 41 2.07 -1.56 -3.08
N TYR A 42 2.16 -0.93 -4.26
CA TYR A 42 1.88 0.51 -4.38
C TYR A 42 0.42 0.86 -4.06
N ALA A 43 -0.53 -0.03 -4.32
CA ALA A 43 -1.92 0.19 -3.91
C ALA A 43 -2.03 0.31 -2.39
N VAL A 44 -1.35 -0.56 -1.64
CA VAL A 44 -1.31 -0.51 -0.16
C VAL A 44 -0.56 0.73 0.32
N GLU A 45 0.61 1.06 -0.25
CA GLU A 45 1.38 2.26 0.09
C GLU A 45 0.54 3.53 -0.04
N CYS A 46 -0.13 3.70 -1.19
CA CYS A 46 -0.97 4.86 -1.46
C CYS A 46 -2.18 4.94 -0.53
N ALA A 47 -2.81 3.80 -0.21
CA ALA A 47 -3.93 3.74 0.71
C ALA A 47 -3.51 4.16 2.14
N LEU A 48 -2.34 3.72 2.60
CA LEU A 48 -1.77 4.12 3.90
C LEU A 48 -1.46 5.62 3.93
N LYS A 49 -0.81 6.17 2.91
CA LYS A 49 -0.51 7.62 2.83
C LYS A 49 -1.77 8.46 2.89
N SER A 50 -2.81 8.08 2.16
CA SER A 50 -4.13 8.75 2.23
C SER A 50 -4.75 8.63 3.62
N LEU A 51 -4.68 7.46 4.25
CA LEU A 51 -5.23 7.22 5.59
C LEU A 51 -4.52 8.05 6.67
N ILE A 52 -3.19 8.21 6.58
CA ILE A 52 -2.42 9.09 7.48
C ILE A 52 -2.92 10.53 7.35
N CYS A 53 -3.10 11.03 6.12
CA CYS A 53 -3.66 12.37 5.89
C CYS A 53 -5.06 12.51 6.50
N TYR A 54 -5.90 11.48 6.35
CA TYR A 54 -7.25 11.46 6.92
C TYR A 54 -7.25 11.50 8.46
N GLN A 55 -6.34 10.77 9.12
CA GLN A 55 -6.23 10.75 10.58
C GLN A 55 -5.60 12.03 11.17
N GLU A 56 -4.76 12.72 10.39
CA GLU A 56 -4.12 13.99 10.77
C GLU A 56 -4.85 15.25 10.27
N PRO A 57 -6.16 15.15 9.99
CA PRO A 57 -6.93 16.02 9.08
C PRO A 57 -6.13 16.96 8.15
N THR A 58 -5.27 16.42 7.28
CA THR A 58 -4.54 17.19 6.26
C THR A 58 -4.94 16.78 4.85
N ASN A 59 -4.76 17.70 3.89
CA ASN A 59 -4.99 17.42 2.48
C ASN A 59 -3.74 16.93 1.75
N ASN A 60 -2.58 16.92 2.41
CA ASN A 60 -1.29 16.62 1.79
C ASN A 60 -0.41 15.79 2.72
N PHE A 61 0.15 14.70 2.21
CA PHE A 61 1.04 13.84 2.98
C PHE A 61 2.27 14.57 3.52
N LYS A 62 2.76 15.60 2.82
CA LYS A 62 3.89 16.42 3.29
C LYS A 62 3.59 17.20 4.57
N ASP A 63 2.32 17.46 4.83
CA ASP A 63 1.89 18.20 6.01
C ASP A 63 1.75 17.34 7.26
N THR A 64 1.82 16.02 7.10
CA THR A 64 1.72 15.05 8.19
C THR A 64 2.95 15.09 9.11
N LYS A 65 2.75 14.71 10.37
CA LYS A 65 3.80 14.62 11.38
C LYS A 65 4.90 13.66 10.94
N VAL A 66 4.52 12.48 10.42
CA VAL A 66 5.49 11.46 9.98
C VAL A 66 6.42 11.98 8.87
N PHE A 67 5.90 12.75 7.91
CA PHE A 67 6.73 13.35 6.87
C PHE A 67 7.66 14.42 7.44
N LYS A 68 7.13 15.31 8.30
CA LYS A 68 7.90 16.39 8.95
C LYS A 68 8.98 15.86 9.89
N GLN A 69 8.76 14.71 10.52
CA GLN A 69 9.70 14.04 11.43
C GLN A 69 10.82 13.28 10.71
N GLY A 70 10.81 13.25 9.37
CA GLY A 70 11.97 12.78 8.60
C GLY A 70 11.72 11.59 7.68
N LEU A 71 10.48 11.13 7.50
CA LEU A 71 10.17 10.14 6.47
C LEU A 71 10.45 10.74 5.07
N LYS A 72 11.60 10.37 4.48
CA LYS A 72 12.12 10.95 3.22
C LYS A 72 12.80 9.88 2.37
N GLY A 73 12.97 10.16 1.08
CA GLY A 73 13.70 9.26 0.18
C GLY A 73 13.05 7.87 0.09
N SER A 74 13.85 6.82 0.18
CA SER A 74 13.38 5.41 0.14
C SER A 74 12.41 5.08 1.28
N ASP A 75 12.50 5.77 2.42
CA ASP A 75 11.61 5.54 3.57
C ASP A 75 10.15 5.91 3.27
N LEU A 76 9.91 6.79 2.30
CA LEU A 76 8.55 7.12 1.84
C LEU A 76 7.82 5.90 1.24
N HIS A 77 8.54 4.84 0.91
CA HIS A 77 8.00 3.61 0.34
C HIS A 77 7.97 2.44 1.34
N SER A 78 8.38 2.69 2.60
CA SER A 78 8.36 1.66 3.64
C SER A 78 6.94 1.47 4.19
N LEU A 79 6.31 0.33 3.86
CA LEU A 79 5.00 -0.01 4.42
C LEU A 79 5.01 -0.09 5.94
N ILE A 80 6.11 -0.56 6.54
CA ILE A 80 6.27 -0.65 7.99
C ILE A 80 6.20 0.74 8.61
N LYS A 81 7.04 1.68 8.16
CA LYS A 81 7.06 3.05 8.69
C LYS A 81 5.72 3.79 8.47
N LEU A 82 5.03 3.50 7.37
CA LEU A 82 3.70 4.06 7.11
C LEU A 82 2.64 3.45 8.05
N LEU A 83 2.73 2.17 8.37
CA LEU A 83 1.81 1.54 9.34
C LEU A 83 2.08 2.01 10.77
N ASP A 84 3.34 2.20 11.15
CA ASP A 84 3.73 2.72 12.47
C ASP A 84 3.13 4.11 12.75
N ALA A 85 2.90 4.91 11.69
CA ALA A 85 2.21 6.20 11.79
C ALA A 85 0.70 6.07 12.10
N LEU A 86 0.14 4.86 12.10
CA LEU A 86 -1.28 4.55 12.27
C LEU A 86 -1.49 3.55 13.43
N PRO A 87 -1.23 3.91 14.69
CA PRO A 87 -1.13 2.95 15.81
C PRO A 87 -2.41 2.14 16.06
N ASN A 88 -3.58 2.71 15.82
CA ASN A 88 -4.85 1.99 15.94
C ASN A 88 -5.06 0.96 14.82
N ILE A 89 -4.58 1.26 13.62
CA ILE A 89 -4.63 0.35 12.47
C ILE A 89 -3.60 -0.76 12.67
N GLN A 90 -2.38 -0.40 13.08
CA GLN A 90 -1.32 -1.33 13.42
C GLN A 90 -1.78 -2.35 14.45
N ARG A 91 -2.40 -1.90 15.55
CA ARG A 91 -2.94 -2.81 16.59
C ARG A 91 -3.91 -3.85 16.04
N VAL A 92 -4.76 -3.48 15.08
CA VAL A 92 -5.72 -4.41 14.46
C VAL A 92 -5.01 -5.36 13.51
N ILE A 93 -4.13 -4.84 12.65
CA ILE A 93 -3.36 -5.64 11.68
C ILE A 93 -2.44 -6.63 12.40
N GLU A 94 -1.79 -6.24 13.49
CA GLU A 94 -0.80 -7.06 14.18
C GLU A 94 -1.39 -7.92 15.32
N SER A 95 -2.69 -7.78 15.59
CA SER A 95 -3.38 -8.53 16.64
C SER A 95 -3.12 -10.05 16.52
N PRO A 96 -2.67 -10.71 17.60
CA PRO A 96 -2.28 -12.12 17.58
C PRO A 96 -3.46 -13.10 17.56
N GLN A 97 -4.69 -12.60 17.38
CA GLN A 97 -5.88 -13.44 17.24
C GLN A 97 -5.69 -14.50 16.15
N ILE A 98 -6.12 -15.72 16.48
CA ILE A 98 -6.14 -16.83 15.53
C ILE A 98 -7.01 -16.42 14.34
N ASN A 99 -6.53 -16.71 13.13
CA ASN A 99 -7.19 -16.40 11.86
C ASN A 99 -7.46 -14.91 11.60
N ASN A 100 -6.68 -13.98 12.18
CA ASN A 100 -6.77 -12.56 11.81
C ASN A 100 -6.40 -12.37 10.32
N PRO A 101 -7.37 -12.06 9.43
CA PRO A 101 -7.10 -11.99 7.99
C PRO A 101 -6.19 -10.81 7.64
N TYR A 102 -6.26 -9.72 8.40
CA TYR A 102 -5.42 -8.54 8.18
C TYR A 102 -3.96 -8.82 8.51
N ARG A 103 -3.71 -9.60 9.58
CA ARG A 103 -2.35 -10.02 9.94
C ARG A 103 -1.74 -10.91 8.87
N GLN A 104 -2.47 -11.91 8.42
CA GLN A 104 -2.01 -12.84 7.39
C GLN A 104 -1.76 -12.10 6.06
N ALA A 105 -2.67 -11.20 5.68
CA ALA A 105 -2.50 -10.35 4.50
C ALA A 105 -1.28 -9.43 4.63
N TRP A 106 -1.08 -8.80 5.78
CA TRP A 106 0.08 -7.94 6.04
C TRP A 106 1.41 -8.67 5.95
N ILE A 107 1.51 -9.86 6.56
CA ILE A 107 2.71 -10.72 6.46
C ILE A 107 2.96 -11.09 5.00
N THR A 108 1.92 -11.42 4.24
CA THR A 108 2.04 -11.78 2.82
C THR A 108 2.55 -10.59 2.00
N VAL A 109 1.95 -9.40 2.18
CA VAL A 109 2.33 -8.20 1.43
C VAL A 109 3.77 -7.78 1.76
N THR A 110 4.12 -7.72 3.04
CA THR A 110 5.45 -7.25 3.47
C THR A 110 6.57 -8.26 3.18
N SER A 111 6.28 -9.55 3.09
CA SER A 111 7.29 -10.57 2.75
C SER A 111 7.59 -10.63 1.25
N LEU A 112 6.58 -10.42 0.40
CA LEU A 112 6.70 -10.52 -1.05
C LEU A 112 6.99 -9.18 -1.73
N TRP A 113 6.49 -8.05 -1.20
CA TRP A 113 6.69 -6.75 -1.82
C TRP A 113 8.05 -6.14 -1.46
N LYS A 114 9.07 -6.53 -2.22
CA LYS A 114 10.43 -5.97 -2.15
C LYS A 114 10.65 -5.05 -3.34
N ASN A 115 10.37 -3.75 -3.16
CA ASN A 115 10.23 -2.77 -4.24
C ASN A 115 11.37 -2.82 -5.27
N ASP A 116 12.62 -2.69 -4.84
CA ASP A 116 13.77 -2.65 -5.75
C ASP A 116 14.08 -4.02 -6.37
N GLU A 117 13.93 -5.10 -5.61
CA GLU A 117 14.16 -6.46 -6.11
C GLU A 117 13.16 -6.82 -7.20
N LEU A 118 11.87 -6.59 -7.00
CA LEU A 118 10.83 -6.94 -7.98
C LEU A 118 10.94 -6.15 -9.28
N ARG A 119 11.37 -4.88 -9.20
CA ARG A 119 11.49 -3.99 -10.36
C ARG A 119 12.66 -4.36 -11.26
N TYR A 120 13.79 -4.75 -10.67
CA TYR A 120 15.04 -4.99 -11.41
C TYR A 120 15.42 -6.48 -11.51
N SER A 121 14.67 -7.37 -10.88
CA SER A 121 14.92 -8.81 -10.94
C SER A 121 14.61 -9.37 -12.31
N ASN A 122 15.52 -10.23 -12.79
CA ASN A 122 15.32 -11.08 -13.96
C ASN A 122 14.64 -12.41 -13.62
N ARG A 123 14.26 -12.65 -12.36
CA ARG A 123 13.54 -13.86 -11.97
C ARG A 123 12.14 -13.84 -12.56
N MET A 124 11.73 -14.95 -13.14
CA MET A 124 10.34 -15.20 -13.48
C MET A 124 9.51 -15.13 -12.20
N GLY A 125 8.38 -14.42 -12.23
CA GLY A 125 7.47 -14.40 -11.09
C GLY A 125 6.74 -15.73 -10.94
N ASP A 126 6.23 -15.96 -9.74
CA ASP A 126 5.47 -17.17 -9.40
C ASP A 126 3.97 -16.88 -9.34
N GLU A 127 3.17 -17.73 -9.99
CA GLU A 127 1.71 -17.57 -10.04
C GLU A 127 1.06 -17.78 -8.67
N THR A 128 1.58 -18.71 -7.87
CA THR A 128 1.03 -19.00 -6.53
C THR A 128 1.30 -17.84 -5.58
N GLU A 129 2.50 -17.26 -5.61
CA GLU A 129 2.85 -16.05 -4.88
C GLU A 129 2.00 -14.86 -5.32
N ALA A 130 1.85 -14.65 -6.63
CA ALA A 130 1.03 -13.55 -7.16
C ALA A 130 -0.45 -13.69 -6.77
N ASN A 131 -1.02 -14.90 -6.82
CA ASN A 131 -2.38 -15.18 -6.34
C ASN A 131 -2.56 -14.84 -4.86
N LYS A 132 -1.65 -15.32 -4.00
CA LYS A 132 -1.67 -15.02 -2.57
C LYS A 132 -1.53 -13.52 -2.31
N PHE A 133 -0.64 -12.87 -3.05
CA PHE A 133 -0.37 -11.45 -2.90
C PHE A 133 -1.55 -10.58 -3.30
N ILE A 134 -2.19 -10.82 -4.45
CA ILE A 134 -3.35 -10.04 -4.88
C ILE A 134 -4.49 -10.16 -3.87
N ASN A 135 -4.79 -11.38 -3.40
CA ASN A 135 -5.80 -11.60 -2.36
C ASN A 135 -5.47 -10.81 -1.07
N ALA A 136 -4.20 -10.82 -0.66
CA ALA A 136 -3.76 -10.07 0.52
C ALA A 136 -3.89 -8.54 0.33
N VAL A 137 -3.52 -8.02 -0.85
CA VAL A 137 -3.69 -6.60 -1.19
C VAL A 137 -5.16 -6.21 -1.15
N GLU A 138 -6.07 -7.02 -1.69
CA GLU A 138 -7.51 -6.71 -1.67
C GLU A 138 -8.08 -6.64 -0.25
N ILE A 139 -7.67 -7.56 0.62
CA ILE A 139 -8.07 -7.57 2.04
C ILE A 139 -7.62 -6.27 2.72
N LEU A 140 -6.33 -5.91 2.57
CA LEU A 140 -5.78 -4.70 3.20
C LEU A 140 -6.36 -3.44 2.58
N HIS A 141 -6.45 -3.36 1.27
CA HIS A 141 -6.95 -2.17 0.56
C HIS A 141 -8.39 -1.86 0.96
N ARG A 142 -9.28 -2.86 0.95
CA ARG A 142 -10.67 -2.71 1.42
C ARG A 142 -10.71 -2.23 2.88
N TYR A 143 -9.93 -2.85 3.75
CA TYR A 143 -9.86 -2.45 5.15
C TYR A 143 -9.41 -1.01 5.32
N LEU A 144 -8.29 -0.62 4.70
CA LEU A 144 -7.72 0.72 4.80
C LEU A 144 -8.65 1.81 4.24
N LEU A 145 -9.38 1.53 3.16
CA LEU A 145 -10.39 2.44 2.61
C LEU A 145 -11.59 2.60 3.56
N SER A 146 -12.05 1.50 4.17
CA SER A 146 -13.15 1.57 5.15
C SER A 146 -12.82 2.46 6.35
N LYS A 147 -11.53 2.56 6.72
CA LYS A 147 -11.06 3.39 7.84
C LYS A 147 -10.92 4.88 7.53
N GLN A 148 -11.17 5.27 6.29
CA GLN A 148 -11.18 6.67 5.84
C GLN A 148 -12.50 7.06 5.16
N GLY A 149 -13.58 6.29 5.39
CA GLY A 149 -14.92 6.59 4.87
C GLY A 149 -15.13 6.22 3.40
N GLU A 150 -14.27 5.37 2.84
CA GLU A 150 -14.22 5.08 1.40
C GLU A 150 -14.68 3.65 1.07
N SER A 151 -15.58 3.09 1.89
CA SER A 151 -16.16 1.76 1.66
C SER A 151 -16.96 1.75 0.36
N GLN A 152 -16.54 0.93 -0.60
CA GLN A 152 -17.38 0.51 -1.73
C GLN A 152 -18.03 -0.83 -1.40
#